data_AF-A0A7U9KQZ0-F1
#
_entry.id   AF-A0A7U9KQZ0-F1
#
_cell.length_a   1.000
_cell.length_b   1.000
_cell.length_c   1.000
_cell.angle_alpha   90.00
_cell.angle_beta   90.00
_cell.angle_gamma   90.00
#
_symmetry.space_group_name_H-M   'P 1'
#
loop_
_entity.id
_entity.type
_entity.pdbx_description
1 polymer ?
#
loop_
_entity_poly.entity_id
_entity_poly.type
_entity_poly.pdbx_seq_one_letter_code
_entity_poly.pdbx_strand_id
1 'polypeptide(L)'
;MTATTVHTTLGSPLGDLLLVGEPSATAPGGTALASLSVPDQKGGAVVDGTWTHAPEAFTEIAAQLTAYFEGARTRFGIAYVPGGTPFQQRVWQALEDIPYGETCTYGDIAARIGAPRAAVRAVGTAIGRNPLLIVRPCHRVIGANGTLTGYAGGLGRKEQLLRLEGAACMAGTLPA
;
A
#
# COMPACT_ATOMS: atom_id res chain seq x y z
N MET A 1 -23.42 -5.88 -14.86
CA MET A 1 -22.58 -7.06 -14.65
C MET A 1 -22.00 -6.91 -13.26
N THR A 2 -22.34 -7.79 -12.32
CA THR A 2 -21.67 -7.83 -11.01
C THR A 2 -20.20 -8.07 -11.26
N ALA A 3 -19.33 -7.17 -10.79
CA ALA A 3 -17.89 -7.35 -10.94
C ALA A 3 -17.50 -8.65 -10.24
N THR A 4 -16.88 -9.57 -10.98
CA THR A 4 -16.36 -10.81 -10.41
C THR A 4 -15.11 -10.48 -9.61
N THR A 5 -15.19 -10.56 -8.29
CA THR A 5 -14.02 -10.41 -7.43
C THR A 5 -13.16 -11.67 -7.48
N VAL A 6 -11.90 -11.50 -7.85
CA VAL A 6 -10.88 -12.55 -7.85
C VAL A 6 -9.85 -12.31 -6.76
N HIS A 7 -9.25 -13.37 -6.24
CA HIS A 7 -8.19 -13.26 -5.25
C HIS A 7 -7.11 -14.33 -5.42
N THR A 8 -5.93 -14.07 -4.85
CA THR A 8 -4.88 -15.05 -4.67
C THR A 8 -3.98 -14.66 -3.49
N THR A 9 -3.10 -15.58 -3.10
CA THR A 9 -2.10 -15.35 -2.06
C THR A 9 -0.70 -15.46 -2.68
N LEU A 10 0.18 -14.53 -2.36
CA LEU A 10 1.57 -14.50 -2.81
C LEU A 10 2.53 -14.49 -1.61
N GLY A 11 3.42 -15.48 -1.55
CA GLY A 11 4.48 -15.49 -0.53
C GLY A 11 5.44 -14.31 -0.72
N SER A 12 5.85 -13.69 0.39
CA SER A 12 6.80 -12.55 0.36
C SER A 12 7.65 -12.49 1.63
N PRO A 13 8.71 -11.66 1.65
CA PRO A 13 9.47 -11.37 2.87
C PRO A 13 8.63 -10.76 4.02
N LEU A 14 7.40 -10.29 3.75
CA LEU A 14 6.47 -9.74 4.74
C LEU A 14 5.41 -10.76 5.21
N GLY A 15 5.51 -12.01 4.74
CA GLY A 15 4.49 -13.05 4.86
C GLY A 15 3.59 -13.14 3.63
N ASP A 16 2.53 -13.93 3.75
CA ASP A 16 1.58 -14.21 2.68
C ASP A 16 0.70 -12.99 2.36
N LEU A 17 0.94 -12.40 1.20
CA LEU A 17 0.20 -11.23 0.72
C LEU A 17 -1.12 -11.69 0.11
N LEU A 18 -2.24 -11.14 0.58
CA LEU A 18 -3.53 -11.33 -0.04
C LEU A 18 -3.74 -10.27 -1.13
N LEU A 19 -3.88 -10.72 -2.37
CA LEU A 19 -4.24 -9.87 -3.51
C LEU A 19 -5.72 -10.09 -3.83
N VAL A 20 -6.45 -8.99 -4.00
CA VAL A 20 -7.85 -9.01 -4.44
C VAL A 20 -8.00 -8.04 -5.60
N GLY A 21 -8.74 -8.43 -6.62
CA GLY A 21 -8.88 -7.63 -7.84
C GLY A 21 -10.14 -7.95 -8.62
N GLU A 22 -10.30 -7.22 -9.71
CA GLU A 22 -11.41 -7.34 -10.65
C GLU A 22 -10.85 -7.47 -12.08
N PRO A 23 -11.42 -8.31 -12.95
CA PRO A 23 -11.04 -8.36 -14.35
C PRO A 23 -11.20 -6.99 -15.02
N SER A 24 -10.16 -6.56 -15.72
CA SER A 24 -10.15 -5.29 -16.45
C SER A 24 -9.40 -5.43 -17.77
N ALA A 25 -10.12 -5.19 -18.88
CA ALA A 25 -9.56 -5.23 -20.22
C ALA A 25 -8.48 -4.17 -20.48
N THR A 26 -8.39 -3.15 -19.62
CA THR A 26 -7.41 -2.05 -19.75
C THR A 26 -6.23 -2.19 -18.79
N ALA A 27 -6.31 -3.11 -17.82
CA ALA A 27 -5.24 -3.34 -16.88
C ALA A 27 -4.13 -4.20 -17.50
N PRO A 28 -2.84 -3.87 -17.28
CA PRO A 28 -1.75 -4.80 -17.58
C PRO A 28 -1.99 -6.14 -16.88
N GLY A 29 -1.90 -7.23 -17.64
CA GLY A 29 -2.19 -8.58 -17.12
C GLY A 29 -3.68 -8.89 -16.92
N GLY A 30 -4.59 -8.00 -17.32
CA GLY A 30 -6.04 -8.26 -17.33
C GLY A 30 -6.76 -8.08 -16.00
N THR A 31 -6.08 -7.63 -14.94
CA THR A 31 -6.65 -7.49 -13.59
C THR A 31 -6.32 -6.13 -12.99
N ALA A 32 -7.35 -5.41 -12.54
CA ALA A 32 -7.19 -4.23 -11.71
C ALA A 32 -7.15 -4.65 -10.23
N LEU A 33 -6.14 -4.19 -9.50
CA LEU A 33 -5.95 -4.53 -8.09
C LEU A 33 -6.89 -3.68 -7.22
N ALA A 34 -7.75 -4.33 -6.45
CA ALA A 34 -8.68 -3.71 -5.51
C ALA A 34 -8.07 -3.61 -4.11
N SER A 35 -7.30 -4.62 -3.68
CA SER A 35 -6.57 -4.59 -2.42
C SER A 35 -5.30 -5.44 -2.44
N LEU A 36 -4.32 -5.04 -1.64
CA LEU A 36 -3.09 -5.76 -1.33
C LEU A 36 -2.86 -5.67 0.17
N SER A 37 -3.04 -6.78 0.87
CA SER A 37 -2.96 -6.85 2.33
C SER A 37 -1.83 -7.77 2.80
N VAL A 38 -1.21 -7.42 3.93
CA VAL A 38 -0.25 -8.30 4.64
C VAL A 38 -0.97 -9.10 5.74
N PRO A 39 -0.37 -10.18 6.27
CA PRO A 39 -0.96 -10.92 7.39
C PRO A 39 -1.18 -10.02 8.62
N ASP A 40 -2.34 -10.23 9.27
CA ASP A 40 -2.77 -9.51 10.49
C ASP A 40 -2.91 -8.00 10.31
N GLN A 41 -3.06 -7.52 9.07
CA GLN A 41 -3.29 -6.11 8.80
C GLN A 41 -4.58 -5.62 9.46
N LYS A 42 -4.49 -4.50 10.19
CA LYS A 42 -5.68 -3.80 10.67
C LYS A 42 -6.54 -3.31 9.49
N GLY A 43 -7.75 -3.86 9.37
CA GLY A 43 -8.64 -3.53 8.26
C GLY A 43 -8.20 -4.09 6.91
N GLY A 44 -7.38 -5.15 6.91
CA GLY A 44 -7.07 -5.92 5.70
C GLY A 44 -8.30 -6.61 5.13
N ALA A 45 -8.24 -6.96 3.84
CA ALA A 45 -9.29 -7.74 3.20
C ALA A 45 -9.43 -9.11 3.87
N VAL A 46 -10.67 -9.58 4.00
CA VAL A 46 -10.99 -10.94 4.44
C VAL A 46 -11.64 -11.63 3.25
N VAL A 47 -11.13 -12.81 2.89
CA VAL A 47 -11.67 -13.58 1.78
C VAL A 47 -13.13 -13.91 2.04
N ASP A 48 -13.99 -13.55 1.10
CA ASP A 48 -15.40 -13.88 1.11
C ASP A 48 -15.64 -15.16 0.29
N GLY A 49 -16.56 -16.03 0.74
CA GLY A 49 -16.87 -17.29 0.07
C GLY A 49 -17.46 -17.16 -1.33
N THR A 50 -17.87 -15.95 -1.74
CA THR A 50 -18.34 -15.63 -3.09
C THR A 50 -17.23 -15.25 -4.06
N TRP A 51 -16.01 -15.02 -3.58
CA TRP A 51 -14.88 -14.63 -4.42
C TRP A 51 -14.26 -15.86 -5.11
N THR A 52 -13.71 -15.62 -6.30
CA THR A 52 -13.05 -16.69 -7.07
C THR A 52 -11.55 -16.68 -6.81
N HIS A 53 -11.00 -17.81 -6.38
CA HIS A 53 -9.55 -17.98 -6.31
C HIS A 53 -8.98 -18.18 -7.72
N ALA A 54 -8.18 -17.22 -8.20
CA ALA A 54 -7.65 -17.18 -9.56
C ALA A 54 -6.20 -16.66 -9.60
N PRO A 55 -5.20 -17.47 -9.20
CA PRO A 55 -3.79 -17.08 -9.18
C PRO A 55 -3.28 -16.55 -10.52
N GLU A 56 -3.72 -17.14 -11.63
CA GLU A 56 -3.34 -16.79 -12.99
C GLU A 56 -3.66 -15.32 -13.33
N ALA A 57 -4.76 -14.79 -12.77
CA ALA A 57 -5.20 -13.41 -12.97
C ALA A 57 -4.21 -12.38 -12.39
N PHE A 58 -3.34 -12.78 -11.46
CA PHE A 58 -2.38 -11.90 -10.80
C PHE A 58 -0.94 -12.12 -11.27
N THR A 59 -0.71 -12.89 -12.32
CA THR A 59 0.65 -13.25 -12.78
C THR A 59 1.55 -12.03 -13.00
N GLU A 60 1.03 -11.00 -13.69
CA GLU A 60 1.77 -9.75 -13.91
C GLU A 60 2.05 -9.02 -12.58
N ILE A 61 1.03 -8.84 -11.74
CA ILE A 61 1.15 -8.14 -10.45
C ILE A 61 2.15 -8.85 -9.53
N ALA A 62 2.09 -10.19 -9.47
CA ALA A 62 2.99 -11.03 -8.70
C ALA A 62 4.43 -10.87 -9.17
N ALA A 63 4.68 -10.89 -10.48
CA ALA A 63 6.00 -10.66 -11.04
C ALA A 63 6.56 -9.27 -10.66
N GLN A 64 5.73 -8.23 -10.65
CA GLN A 64 6.16 -6.89 -10.22
C GLN A 64 6.50 -6.83 -8.72
N LEU A 65 5.68 -7.46 -7.87
CA LEU A 65 5.92 -7.54 -6.43
C LEU A 65 7.19 -8.33 -6.11
N THR A 66 7.41 -9.47 -6.77
CA THR A 66 8.64 -10.25 -6.63
C THR A 66 9.86 -9.42 -6.99
N ALA A 67 9.87 -8.78 -8.17
CA ALA A 67 10.96 -7.92 -8.58
C ALA A 67 11.20 -6.73 -7.63
N TYR A 68 10.13 -6.21 -6.99
CA TYR A 68 10.26 -5.17 -5.97
C TYR A 68 10.96 -5.68 -4.71
N PHE A 69 10.55 -6.86 -4.20
CA PHE A 69 11.19 -7.46 -3.02
C PHE A 69 12.63 -7.90 -3.27
N GLU A 70 12.98 -8.20 -4.52
CA GLU A 70 14.36 -8.48 -4.95
C GLU A 70 15.21 -7.22 -5.17
N GLY A 71 14.61 -6.02 -5.05
CA GLY A 71 15.29 -4.74 -5.29
C GLY A 71 15.52 -4.41 -6.78
N ALA A 72 15.00 -5.23 -7.69
CA ALA A 72 15.10 -5.04 -9.15
C ALA A 72 14.05 -4.06 -9.71
N ARG A 73 13.07 -3.65 -8.90
CA ARG A 73 11.98 -2.75 -9.31
C ARG A 73 11.72 -1.66 -8.27
N THR A 74 11.62 -0.42 -8.75
CA THR A 74 11.32 0.77 -7.92
C THR A 74 9.97 1.41 -8.24
N ARG A 75 9.29 1.00 -9.32
CA ARG A 75 7.99 1.52 -9.76
C ARG A 75 7.04 0.41 -10.19
N PHE A 76 5.77 0.58 -9.86
CA PHE A 76 4.69 -0.34 -10.26
C PHE A 76 3.92 0.21 -11.46
N GLY A 77 3.60 -0.67 -12.40
CA GLY A 77 2.69 -0.41 -13.52
C GLY A 77 1.42 -1.23 -13.33
N ILE A 78 0.73 -1.04 -12.22
CA ILE A 78 -0.47 -1.81 -11.82
C ILE A 78 -1.69 -0.90 -11.94
N ALA A 79 -2.75 -1.38 -12.56
CA ALA A 79 -4.03 -0.68 -12.56
C ALA A 79 -4.79 -0.94 -11.24
N TYR A 80 -5.45 0.07 -10.71
CA TYR A 80 -6.21 -0.05 -9.45
C TYR A 80 -7.71 0.09 -9.71
N VAL A 81 -8.52 -0.64 -8.93
CA VAL A 81 -9.96 -0.40 -8.87
C VAL A 81 -10.20 0.96 -8.19
N PRO A 82 -10.93 1.90 -8.82
CA PRO A 82 -11.25 3.18 -8.19
C PRO A 82 -12.06 2.98 -6.90
N GLY A 83 -11.71 3.72 -5.85
CA GLY A 83 -12.40 3.62 -4.57
C GLY A 83 -12.09 4.78 -3.63
N GLY A 84 -12.71 4.75 -2.44
CA GLY A 84 -12.54 5.76 -1.40
C GLY A 84 -13.27 7.08 -1.68
N THR A 85 -13.32 7.95 -0.66
CA THR A 85 -13.89 9.29 -0.78
C THR A 85 -12.96 10.21 -1.58
N PRO A 86 -13.47 11.33 -2.12
CA PRO A 86 -12.61 12.30 -2.82
C PRO A 86 -11.43 12.81 -1.98
N PHE A 87 -11.58 12.89 -0.66
CA PHE A 87 -10.47 13.25 0.24
C PHE A 87 -9.42 12.15 0.33
N GLN A 88 -9.86 10.88 0.45
CA GLN A 88 -8.94 9.74 0.48
C GLN A 88 -8.18 9.61 -0.84
N GLN A 89 -8.86 9.76 -1.97
CA GLN A 89 -8.23 9.71 -3.29
C GLN A 89 -7.12 10.74 -3.44
N ARG A 90 -7.34 12.00 -3.02
CA ARG A 90 -6.27 13.03 -3.04
C ARG A 90 -5.09 12.67 -2.14
N VAL A 91 -5.35 12.17 -0.93
CA VAL A 91 -4.29 11.71 -0.01
C VAL A 91 -3.51 10.57 -0.65
N TRP A 92 -4.21 9.59 -1.23
CA TRP A 92 -3.63 8.40 -1.84
C TRP A 92 -2.81 8.71 -3.09
N GLN A 93 -3.25 9.63 -3.94
CA GLN A 93 -2.47 10.16 -5.06
C GLN A 93 -1.17 10.80 -4.55
N ALA A 94 -1.24 11.63 -3.50
CA ALA A 94 -0.05 12.24 -2.91
C ALA A 94 0.92 11.21 -2.28
N LEU A 95 0.45 10.01 -1.91
CA LEU A 95 1.32 8.89 -1.51
C LEU A 95 2.03 8.27 -2.71
N GLU A 96 1.31 8.05 -3.81
CA GLU A 96 1.86 7.47 -5.05
C GLU A 96 2.96 8.35 -5.67
N ASP A 97 2.93 9.65 -5.40
CA ASP A 97 3.97 10.61 -5.80
C ASP A 97 5.25 10.55 -4.96
N ILE A 98 5.28 9.83 -3.83
CA ILE A 98 6.49 9.70 -3.00
C ILE A 98 7.48 8.76 -3.72
N PRO A 99 8.70 9.19 -4.08
CA PRO A 99 9.67 8.34 -4.75
C PRO A 99 10.12 7.14 -3.91
N TYR A 100 10.58 6.08 -4.58
CA TYR A 100 11.26 4.95 -3.93
C TYR A 100 12.52 5.42 -3.21
N GLY A 101 12.74 4.97 -1.98
CA GLY A 101 13.91 5.33 -1.17
C GLY A 101 13.79 6.69 -0.48
N GLU A 102 12.69 7.42 -0.70
CA GLU A 102 12.41 8.69 -0.04
C GLU A 102 11.31 8.54 1.01
N THR A 103 11.35 9.42 2.02
CA THR A 103 10.29 9.55 3.02
C THR A 103 9.76 10.97 3.07
N CYS A 104 8.54 11.12 3.54
CA CYS A 104 7.97 12.42 3.86
C CYS A 104 7.19 12.34 5.17
N THR A 105 6.77 13.49 5.70
CA THR A 105 5.97 13.55 6.92
C THR A 105 4.47 13.58 6.61
N TYR A 106 3.65 13.27 7.62
CA TYR A 106 2.20 13.50 7.53
C TYR A 106 1.84 14.96 7.23
N GLY A 107 2.67 15.90 7.70
CA GLY A 107 2.52 17.32 7.41
C GLY A 107 2.78 17.65 5.94
N ASP A 108 3.77 17.00 5.33
CA ASP A 108 4.08 17.17 3.91
C ASP A 108 2.93 16.69 3.02
N ILE A 109 2.32 15.55 3.36
CA ILE A 109 1.12 15.07 2.65
C ILE A 109 -0.04 16.06 2.79
N ALA A 110 -0.29 16.58 4.00
CA ALA A 110 -1.33 17.59 4.21
C ALA A 110 -1.08 18.85 3.36
N ALA A 111 0.17 19.32 3.30
CA ALA A 111 0.56 20.46 2.48
C ALA A 111 0.37 20.19 0.97
N ARG A 112 0.81 19.02 0.47
CA ARG A 112 0.67 18.62 -0.94
C ARG A 112 -0.78 18.64 -1.43
N ILE A 113 -1.72 18.22 -0.58
CA ILE A 113 -3.15 18.20 -0.94
C ILE A 113 -3.89 19.51 -0.62
N GLY A 114 -3.17 20.55 -0.18
CA GLY A 114 -3.76 21.85 0.20
C GLY A 114 -4.62 21.80 1.47
N ALA A 115 -4.42 20.82 2.34
CA ALA A 115 -5.17 20.69 3.59
C ALA A 115 -4.55 21.54 4.72
N PRO A 116 -5.36 22.18 5.58
CA PRO A 116 -4.85 22.95 6.71
C PRO A 116 -4.16 22.03 7.72
N ARG A 117 -3.22 22.57 8.52
CA ARG A 117 -2.51 21.79 9.57
C ARG A 117 -3.44 21.06 10.54
N ALA A 118 -4.60 21.63 10.85
CA ALA A 118 -5.62 20.99 11.70
C ALA A 118 -6.14 19.66 11.12
N ALA A 119 -6.02 19.44 9.81
CA ALA A 119 -6.46 18.23 9.12
C ALA A 119 -5.41 17.10 9.09
N VAL A 120 -4.20 17.29 9.66
CA VAL A 120 -3.14 16.25 9.66
C VAL A 120 -3.62 14.93 10.26
N ARG A 121 -4.47 14.95 11.29
CA ARG A 121 -5.07 13.73 11.85
C ARG A 121 -6.00 13.02 10.84
N ALA A 122 -6.79 13.79 10.09
CA ALA A 122 -7.67 13.23 9.06
C ALA A 122 -6.85 12.64 7.89
N VAL A 123 -5.73 13.27 7.53
CA VAL A 123 -4.76 12.72 6.57
C VAL A 123 -4.22 11.39 7.08
N GLY A 124 -3.77 11.31 8.33
CA GLY A 124 -3.32 10.05 8.94
C GLY A 124 -4.37 8.94 8.88
N THR A 125 -5.64 9.25 9.17
CA THR A 125 -6.75 8.29 9.02
C THR A 125 -6.96 7.84 7.58
N ALA A 126 -6.87 8.75 6.61
CA ALA A 126 -6.99 8.43 5.19
C ALA A 126 -5.84 7.53 4.70
N ILE A 127 -4.60 7.81 5.14
CA ILE A 127 -3.42 6.96 4.88
C ILE A 127 -3.63 5.57 5.48
N GLY A 128 -4.12 5.49 6.72
CA GLY A 128 -4.39 4.21 7.40
C GLY A 128 -5.50 3.37 6.76
N ARG A 129 -6.34 3.96 5.91
CA ARG A 129 -7.37 3.28 5.11
C ARG A 129 -6.89 2.88 3.72
N ASN A 130 -5.59 2.99 3.43
CA ASN A 130 -5.01 2.54 2.18
C ASN A 130 -5.30 1.03 1.97
N PRO A 131 -6.05 0.62 0.93
CA PRO A 131 -6.29 -0.79 0.65
C PRO A 131 -5.13 -1.48 -0.09
N LEU A 132 -4.15 -0.72 -0.55
CA LEU A 132 -3.08 -1.16 -1.44
C LEU A 132 -1.71 -0.99 -0.76
N LEU A 133 -1.44 -1.73 0.32
CA LEU A 133 -0.14 -1.64 1.01
C LEU A 133 1.00 -1.95 0.02
N ILE A 134 2.22 -1.46 0.29
CA ILE A 134 3.41 -1.60 -0.57
C ILE A 134 3.30 -0.78 -1.87
N VAL A 135 2.33 -1.09 -2.73
CA VAL A 135 2.20 -0.47 -4.07
C VAL A 135 1.71 0.98 -4.00
N ARG A 136 0.80 1.29 -3.05
CA ARG A 136 0.56 2.65 -2.59
C ARG A 136 1.38 2.87 -1.33
N PRO A 137 2.47 3.66 -1.37
CA PRO A 137 3.57 3.53 -0.42
C PRO A 137 3.32 4.31 0.89
N CYS A 138 2.28 3.94 1.64
CA CYS A 138 1.99 4.54 2.94
C CYS A 138 3.09 4.29 3.98
N HIS A 139 3.96 3.29 3.78
CA HIS A 139 5.15 3.06 4.61
C HIS A 139 6.19 4.18 4.51
N ARG A 140 6.19 4.97 3.44
CA ARG A 140 7.10 6.12 3.23
C ARG A 140 6.72 7.38 4.03
N VAL A 141 5.56 7.38 4.71
CA VAL A 141 5.12 8.51 5.54
C VAL A 141 5.53 8.30 6.99
N ILE A 142 6.31 9.20 7.56
CA ILE A 142 6.86 9.10 8.92
C ILE A 142 6.49 10.30 9.80
N GLY A 143 6.80 10.21 11.11
CA GLY A 143 6.61 11.32 12.04
C GLY A 143 7.54 12.50 11.73
N ALA A 144 7.14 13.72 12.13
CA ALA A 144 7.92 14.94 11.88
C ALA A 144 9.32 14.95 12.52
N ASN A 145 9.54 14.13 13.55
CA ASN A 145 10.83 13.93 14.21
C ASN A 145 11.63 12.72 13.64
N GLY A 146 11.23 12.20 12.47
CA GLY A 146 11.89 11.06 11.85
C GLY A 146 11.51 9.68 12.41
N THR A 147 10.60 9.63 13.38
CA THR A 147 10.17 8.36 14.01
C THR A 147 9.21 7.57 13.13
N LEU A 148 9.35 6.24 13.16
CA LEU A 148 8.38 5.33 12.59
C LEU A 148 7.11 5.30 13.45
N THR A 149 6.03 5.79 12.88
CA THR A 149 4.70 5.78 13.50
C THR A 149 3.67 5.33 12.48
N GLY A 150 2.65 4.60 12.92
CA GLY A 150 1.48 4.23 12.12
C GLY A 150 1.79 3.40 10.87
N TYR A 151 1.38 2.14 10.87
CA TYR A 151 1.30 1.32 9.66
C TYR A 151 0.30 0.21 9.88
N ALA A 152 -0.64 0.03 8.97
CA ALA A 152 -1.71 -0.96 9.13
C ALA A 152 -1.18 -2.40 9.21
N GLY A 153 -0.03 -2.66 8.57
CA GLY A 153 0.68 -3.94 8.61
C GLY A 153 1.69 -4.11 9.75
N GLY A 154 1.77 -3.16 10.68
CA GLY A 154 2.71 -3.19 11.82
C GLY A 154 4.08 -2.55 11.56
N LEU A 155 4.68 -1.96 12.61
CA LEU A 155 5.92 -1.17 12.45
C LEU A 155 7.12 -1.98 11.95
N GLY A 156 7.24 -3.26 12.32
CA GLY A 156 8.33 -4.11 11.83
C GLY A 156 8.35 -4.26 10.30
N ARG A 157 7.17 -4.44 9.68
CA ARG A 157 7.05 -4.49 8.22
C ARG A 157 7.33 -3.14 7.56
N LYS A 158 6.92 -2.04 8.21
CA LYS A 158 7.23 -0.67 7.76
C LYS A 158 8.74 -0.45 7.70
N GLU A 159 9.45 -0.82 8.77
CA GLU A 159 10.91 -0.72 8.85
C GLU A 159 11.59 -1.60 7.79
N GLN A 160 11.14 -2.84 7.62
CA GLN A 160 11.67 -3.75 6.61
C GLN A 160 11.52 -3.20 5.19
N LEU A 161 10.38 -2.60 4.85
CA LEU A 161 10.16 -1.95 3.55
C LEU A 161 11.08 -0.74 3.37
N LEU A 162 11.17 0.14 4.36
CA LEU A 162 12.07 1.30 4.28
C LEU A 162 13.54 0.88 4.11
N ARG A 163 13.96 -0.19 4.79
CA ARG A 163 15.30 -0.76 4.65
C ARG A 163 15.53 -1.35 3.26
N LEU A 164 14.56 -2.09 2.73
CA LEU A 164 14.62 -2.61 1.34
C LEU A 164 14.82 -1.46 0.35
N GLU A 165 14.15 -0.32 0.57
CA GLU A 165 14.26 0.85 -0.31
C GLU A 165 15.52 1.70 -0.07
N GLY A 166 16.32 1.40 0.94
CA GLY A 166 17.48 2.23 1.33
C GLY A 166 17.11 3.58 1.94
N ALA A 167 15.86 3.75 2.40
CA ALA A 167 15.37 4.98 2.97
C ALA A 167 15.90 5.19 4.40
N ALA A 168 16.34 6.42 4.70
CA ALA A 168 16.77 6.78 6.05
C ALA A 168 15.55 6.92 6.98
N CYS A 169 15.54 6.19 8.10
CA CYS A 169 14.59 6.42 9.19
C CYS A 169 15.26 6.20 10.55
N MET A 170 14.81 6.93 11.57
CA MET A 170 15.20 6.62 12.95
C MET A 170 14.29 5.50 13.44
N ALA A 171 14.85 4.31 13.67
CA ALA A 171 14.16 3.26 14.40
C ALA A 171 13.77 3.83 15.77
N GLY A 172 12.47 4.00 16.01
CA GLY A 172 12.00 4.36 17.34
C GLY A 172 12.31 3.19 18.27
N THR A 173 13.02 3.43 19.36
CA THR A 173 13.16 2.46 20.45
C THR A 173 11.74 2.05 20.86
N LEU A 174 11.35 0.81 20.58
CA LEU A 174 10.16 0.23 21.21
C LEU A 174 10.43 0.30 22.73
N PRO A 175 9.56 0.91 23.55
CA PRO A 175 9.68 0.74 24.99
C PRO A 175 9.59 -0.76 25.27
N ALA A 176 10.51 -1.24 26.11
CA ALA A 176 10.57 -2.62 26.58
C ALA A 176 9.25 -3.06 27.24
#